data_AF-A0A6L2MHN4-F1
#
_entry.id   AF-A0A6L2MHN4-F1
#
_cell.length_a   1.000
_cell.length_b   1.000
_cell.length_c   1.000
_cell.angle_alpha   90.00
_cell.angle_beta   90.00
_cell.angle_gamma   90.00
#
_symmetry.space_group_name_H-M   'P 1'
#
loop_
_entity.id
_entity.type
_entity.pdbx_description
1 polymer ?
#
loop_
_entity_poly.entity_id
_entity_poly.type
_entity_poly.pdbx_seq_one_letter_code
_entity_poly.pdbx_strand_id
1 'polypeptide(L)'
;MLQAPIEGYEDAIVVPPINANNFELKQTLINLVQSNQFTGRQDPHNHLRFFNKVTSTFRHPEVPNTTIKLLLFPFSLEGEAWIWLDKEPPRSILTWEDLVSKFINQFFPPLKTTYLRNEIVNFLQKPNETFNEAWERFKDLLRQCPHHGFSELHQLDTFYNALNPNDQEALDSAAGGNFLDKIPRECLSIIESKSKVQYLRSRVIDSRMSTNALPSSYSPSHSFDL
;
A
#
# COMPACT_ATOMS: atom_id res chain seq x y z
N MET A 1 -24.05 20.72 42.01
CA MET A 1 -23.28 20.43 40.78
C MET A 1 -22.20 19.42 41.16
N LEU A 2 -22.26 18.20 40.62
CA LEU A 2 -21.23 17.18 40.84
C LEU A 2 -20.11 17.44 39.83
N GLN A 3 -18.92 17.77 40.31
CA GLN A 3 -17.73 17.88 39.49
C GLN A 3 -17.17 16.46 39.32
N ALA A 4 -17.15 15.94 38.09
CA ALA A 4 -16.60 14.62 37.83
C ALA A 4 -15.10 14.60 38.19
N PRO A 5 -14.57 13.52 38.79
CA PRO A 5 -13.15 13.41 39.09
C PRO A 5 -12.33 13.52 37.79
N ILE A 6 -11.35 14.41 37.80
CA ILE A 6 -10.44 14.64 36.66
C ILE A 6 -9.40 13.51 36.51
N GLU A 7 -9.28 12.65 37.53
CA GLU A 7 -8.30 11.55 37.62
C GLU A 7 -8.52 10.40 36.62
N GLY A 8 -9.59 10.43 35.83
CA GLY A 8 -9.87 9.42 34.79
C GLY A 8 -9.51 9.84 33.35
N TYR A 9 -8.99 11.06 33.14
CA TYR A 9 -8.73 11.63 31.80
C TYR A 9 -7.22 11.76 31.52
N GLU A 10 -6.42 10.82 32.00
CA GLU A 10 -4.99 10.78 31.68
C GLU A 10 -4.77 10.28 30.25
N ASP A 11 -4.01 11.03 29.46
CA ASP A 11 -3.66 10.64 28.08
C ASP A 11 -2.84 9.34 28.06
N ALA A 12 -3.05 8.54 27.01
CA ALA A 12 -2.25 7.33 26.77
C ALA A 12 -0.77 7.67 26.52
N ILE A 13 -0.48 8.82 25.89
CA ILE A 13 0.86 9.28 25.56
C ILE A 13 1.43 10.11 26.71
N VAL A 14 2.54 9.66 27.28
CA VAL A 14 3.32 10.45 28.22
C VAL A 14 4.26 11.37 27.46
N VAL A 15 3.99 12.66 27.52
CA VAL A 15 4.88 13.68 26.94
C VAL A 15 6.05 13.91 27.90
N PRO A 16 7.32 13.72 27.46
CA PRO A 16 8.48 14.04 28.29
C PRO A 16 8.50 15.52 28.71
N PRO A 17 9.06 15.87 29.88
CA PRO A 17 9.17 17.25 30.32
C PRO A 17 9.86 18.15 29.28
N ILE A 18 9.24 19.28 28.97
CA ILE A 18 9.76 20.29 28.05
C ILE A 18 10.34 21.43 28.87
N ASN A 19 11.65 21.53 28.90
CA ASN A 19 12.37 22.57 29.67
C ASN A 19 12.55 23.88 28.89
N ALA A 20 11.93 23.99 27.71
CA ALA A 20 12.04 25.13 26.83
C ALA A 20 11.03 26.22 27.20
N ASN A 21 11.51 27.42 27.51
CA ASN A 21 10.63 28.57 27.73
C ASN A 21 10.00 28.98 26.40
N ASN A 22 8.66 29.01 26.32
CA ASN A 22 7.85 29.38 25.14
C ASN A 22 7.78 28.34 24.02
N PHE A 23 7.93 27.05 24.31
CA PHE A 23 7.62 26.02 23.32
C PHE A 23 6.11 25.95 23.05
N GLU A 24 5.73 26.08 21.79
CA GLU A 24 4.36 25.84 21.31
C GLU A 24 4.39 25.07 19.98
N LEU A 25 3.43 24.17 19.80
CA LEU A 25 3.21 23.54 18.49
C LEU A 25 2.66 24.58 17.51
N LYS A 26 3.38 24.81 16.41
CA LYS A 26 2.95 25.75 15.38
C LYS A 26 1.68 25.25 14.68
N GLN A 27 0.66 26.11 14.57
CA GLN A 27 -0.59 25.77 13.88
C GLN A 27 -0.37 25.25 12.45
N THR A 28 0.59 25.80 11.72
CA THR A 28 0.94 25.33 10.37
C THR A 28 1.35 23.86 10.35
N LEU A 29 2.06 23.40 11.37
CA LEU A 29 2.49 22.01 11.50
C LEU A 29 1.31 21.09 11.82
N ILE A 30 0.40 21.55 12.69
CA ILE A 30 -0.86 20.86 13.01
C ILE A 30 -1.71 20.71 11.75
N ASN A 31 -1.94 21.80 11.01
CA ASN A 31 -2.74 21.77 9.78
C ASN A 31 -2.13 20.82 8.72
N LEU A 32 -0.80 20.74 8.64
CA LEU A 32 -0.11 19.89 7.67
C LEU A 32 -0.30 18.40 7.99
N VAL A 33 -0.22 17.99 9.26
CA VAL A 33 -0.53 16.60 9.63
C VAL A 33 -2.01 16.29 9.52
N GLN A 34 -2.88 17.27 9.80
CA GLN A 34 -4.32 17.14 9.64
C GLN A 34 -4.76 16.98 8.17
N SER A 35 -4.02 17.58 7.22
CA SER A 35 -4.32 17.42 5.79
C SER A 35 -4.13 15.99 5.25
N ASN A 36 -3.50 15.11 6.04
CA ASN A 36 -3.25 13.72 5.69
C ASN A 36 -3.47 12.83 6.93
N GLN A 37 -4.67 12.93 7.52
CA GLN A 37 -5.04 12.10 8.67
C GLN A 37 -5.15 10.63 8.29
N PHE A 38 -4.76 9.77 9.23
CA PHE A 38 -4.89 8.34 9.13
C PHE A 38 -6.21 7.89 9.76
N THR A 39 -7.04 7.22 8.97
CA THR A 39 -8.38 6.79 9.40
C THR A 39 -8.42 5.33 9.87
N GLY A 40 -7.34 4.58 9.68
CA GLY A 40 -7.26 3.13 9.92
C GLY A 40 -7.26 2.28 8.64
N ARG A 41 -7.64 2.87 7.50
CA ARG A 41 -7.79 2.14 6.22
C ARG A 41 -6.59 2.27 5.28
N GLN A 42 -5.78 3.30 5.46
CA GLN A 42 -4.57 3.51 4.67
C GLN A 42 -3.46 2.55 5.10
N ASP A 43 -2.35 2.52 4.36
CA ASP A 43 -1.14 1.83 4.82
C ASP A 43 -0.48 2.63 5.97
N PRO A 44 -0.30 2.03 7.17
CA PRO A 44 0.24 2.76 8.32
C PRO A 44 1.73 3.09 8.19
N HIS A 45 2.50 2.34 7.40
CA HIS A 45 3.92 2.64 7.15
C HIS A 45 4.08 3.89 6.29
N ASN A 46 3.22 4.05 5.27
CA ASN A 46 3.16 5.25 4.43
C ASN A 46 2.73 6.47 5.25
N HIS A 47 1.76 6.31 6.16
CA HIS A 47 1.40 7.37 7.11
C HIS A 47 2.58 7.80 7.97
N LEU A 48 3.27 6.85 8.61
CA LEU A 48 4.46 7.14 9.41
C LEU A 48 5.57 7.79 8.58
N ARG A 49 5.76 7.37 7.32
CA ARG A 49 6.76 7.99 6.42
C ARG A 49 6.41 9.44 6.11
N PHE A 50 5.15 9.73 5.81
CA PHE A 50 4.68 11.10 5.61
C PHE A 50 4.84 11.94 6.88
N PHE A 51 4.37 11.43 8.02
CA PHE A 51 4.47 12.10 9.31
C PHE A 51 5.92 12.40 9.71
N ASN A 52 6.83 11.44 9.53
CA ASN A 52 8.26 11.61 9.77
C ASN A 52 8.87 12.67 8.83
N LYS A 53 8.44 12.70 7.56
CA LYS A 53 8.88 13.73 6.60
C LYS A 53 8.44 15.12 7.07
N VAL A 54 7.18 15.28 7.46
CA VAL A 54 6.64 16.55 7.99
C VAL A 54 7.39 16.98 9.24
N THR A 55 7.49 16.11 10.26
CA THR A 55 8.15 16.44 11.54
C THR A 55 9.65 16.68 11.41
N SER A 56 10.31 16.15 10.38
CA SER A 56 11.74 16.42 10.13
C SER A 56 12.02 17.87 9.69
N THR A 57 11.00 18.57 9.15
CA THR A 57 11.12 19.98 8.71
C THR A 57 11.10 20.97 9.87
N PHE A 58 10.60 20.54 11.03
CA PHE A 58 10.50 21.37 12.22
C PHE A 58 11.63 21.02 13.20
N ARG A 59 12.35 22.05 13.66
CA ARG A 59 13.43 21.90 14.64
C ARG A 59 13.25 22.94 15.74
N HIS A 60 13.42 22.50 16.98
CA HIS A 60 13.49 23.37 18.15
C HIS A 60 14.76 23.02 18.94
N PRO A 61 15.64 23.99 19.28
CA PRO A 61 16.94 23.69 19.90
C PRO A 61 16.84 22.91 21.22
N GLU A 62 15.82 23.22 22.02
CA GLU A 62 15.65 22.69 23.38
C GLU A 62 14.63 21.56 23.49
N VAL A 63 13.97 21.17 22.38
CA VAL A 63 12.94 20.13 22.39
C VAL A 63 13.32 19.01 21.43
N PRO A 64 13.53 17.78 21.93
CA PRO A 64 13.81 16.62 21.09
C PRO A 64 12.73 16.41 20.03
N ASN A 65 13.14 16.01 18.82
CA ASN A 65 12.20 15.74 17.73
C ASN A 65 11.21 14.61 18.08
N THR A 66 11.62 13.63 18.90
CA THR A 66 10.75 12.57 19.42
C THR A 66 9.63 13.13 20.31
N THR A 67 9.90 14.11 21.17
CA THR A 67 8.88 14.81 21.97
C THR A 67 7.88 15.55 21.09
N ILE A 68 8.37 16.25 20.06
CA ILE A 68 7.50 16.92 19.07
C ILE A 68 6.61 15.91 18.34
N LYS A 69 7.17 14.76 17.95
CA LYS A 69 6.42 13.69 17.29
C LYS A 69 5.32 13.14 18.18
N LEU A 70 5.62 12.84 19.46
CA LEU A 70 4.63 12.36 20.43
C LEU A 70 3.46 13.34 20.61
N LEU A 71 3.76 14.63 20.74
CA LEU A 71 2.75 15.68 20.85
C LEU A 71 1.90 15.86 19.60
N LEU A 72 2.50 15.72 18.41
CA LEU A 72 1.84 16.00 17.14
C LEU A 72 1.06 14.79 16.60
N PHE A 73 1.44 13.57 16.98
CA PHE A 73 0.86 12.34 16.42
C PHE A 73 -0.67 12.24 16.58
N PRO A 74 -1.29 12.61 17.73
CA PRO A 74 -2.75 12.57 17.87
C PRO A 74 -3.49 13.38 16.80
N PHE A 75 -2.95 14.52 16.39
CA PHE A 75 -3.54 15.37 15.33
C PHE A 75 -3.46 14.73 13.93
N SER A 76 -2.64 13.69 13.77
CA SER A 76 -2.52 12.95 12.52
C SER A 76 -3.52 11.79 12.39
N LEU A 77 -4.37 11.56 13.40
CA LEU A 77 -5.34 10.47 13.43
C LEU A 77 -6.76 10.98 13.25
N GLU A 78 -7.62 10.16 12.67
CA GLU A 78 -9.05 10.38 12.51
C GLU A 78 -9.79 9.03 12.62
N GLY A 79 -11.10 9.05 12.90
CA GLY A 79 -11.94 7.86 12.83
C GLY A 79 -11.45 6.72 13.73
N GLU A 80 -11.33 5.51 13.18
CA GLU A 80 -10.94 4.31 13.92
C GLU A 80 -9.55 4.44 14.55
N ALA A 81 -8.64 5.17 13.91
CA ALA A 81 -7.30 5.36 14.44
C ALA A 81 -7.26 6.28 15.65
N TRP A 82 -8.06 7.34 15.65
CA TRP A 82 -8.19 8.20 16.82
C TRP A 82 -8.85 7.44 17.98
N ILE A 83 -9.92 6.68 17.70
CA ILE A 83 -10.61 5.83 18.70
C ILE A 83 -9.66 4.79 19.30
N TRP A 84 -8.74 4.24 18.52
CA TRP A 84 -7.73 3.31 19.04
C TRP A 84 -6.84 3.99 20.08
N LEU A 85 -6.30 5.17 19.79
CA LEU A 85 -5.42 5.88 20.71
C LEU A 85 -6.13 6.26 22.01
N ASP A 86 -7.40 6.65 21.92
CA ASP A 86 -8.27 6.97 23.07
C ASP A 86 -8.56 5.76 23.98
N LYS A 87 -8.48 4.54 23.43
CA LYS A 87 -8.68 3.29 24.18
C LYS A 87 -7.41 2.72 24.80
N GLU A 88 -6.23 3.22 24.45
CA GLU A 88 -4.99 2.77 25.06
C GLU A 88 -5.00 3.10 26.56
N PRO A 89 -4.44 2.22 27.42
CA PRO A 89 -4.40 2.52 28.84
C PRO A 89 -3.67 3.84 29.12
N PRO A 90 -4.11 4.62 30.12
CA PRO A 90 -3.42 5.83 30.51
C PRO A 90 -1.93 5.62 30.73
N ARG A 91 -1.13 6.56 30.24
CA ARG A 91 0.33 6.57 30.42
C ARG A 91 1.05 5.32 29.90
N SER A 92 0.44 4.59 28.96
CA SER A 92 0.98 3.35 28.40
C SER A 92 1.97 3.54 27.25
N ILE A 93 2.06 4.74 26.68
CA ILE A 93 2.97 5.08 25.60
C ILE A 93 4.03 6.05 26.12
N LEU A 94 5.27 5.57 26.27
CA LEU A 94 6.36 6.34 26.91
C LEU A 94 7.36 6.93 25.92
N THR A 95 7.51 6.33 24.74
CA THR A 95 8.48 6.75 23.73
C THR A 95 7.87 6.76 22.34
N TRP A 96 8.55 7.42 21.40
CA TRP A 96 8.13 7.41 20.00
C TRP A 96 8.15 5.99 19.42
N GLU A 97 9.16 5.19 19.79
CA GLU A 97 9.32 3.81 19.36
C GLU A 97 8.19 2.92 19.87
N ASP A 98 7.76 3.11 21.12
CA ASP A 98 6.63 2.40 21.73
C ASP A 98 5.31 2.76 21.03
N LEU A 99 5.09 4.05 20.78
CA LEU A 99 3.94 4.54 19.99
C LEU A 99 3.89 3.85 18.63
N VAL A 100 5.01 3.90 17.88
CA VAL A 100 5.10 3.31 16.55
C VAL A 100 4.84 1.81 16.61
N SER A 101 5.41 1.11 17.60
CA SER A 101 5.19 -0.33 17.76
C SER A 101 3.72 -0.66 17.99
N LYS A 102 3.04 0.03 18.91
CA LYS A 102 1.61 -0.19 19.19
C LYS A 102 0.74 0.15 17.98
N PHE A 103 1.01 1.28 17.32
CA PHE A 103 0.30 1.71 16.11
C PHE A 103 0.44 0.68 14.97
N ILE A 104 1.66 0.24 14.67
CA ILE A 104 1.89 -0.78 13.63
C ILE A 104 1.24 -2.10 14.01
N ASN A 105 1.36 -2.56 15.26
CA ASN A 105 0.73 -3.81 15.69
C ASN A 105 -0.80 -3.77 15.59
N GLN A 106 -1.41 -2.60 15.81
CA GLN A 106 -2.86 -2.41 15.67
C GLN A 106 -3.32 -2.43 14.20
N PHE A 107 -2.66 -1.66 13.33
CA PHE A 107 -3.15 -1.42 11.96
C PHE A 107 -2.46 -2.29 10.89
N PHE A 108 -1.35 -2.93 11.24
CA PHE A 108 -0.62 -3.86 10.38
C PHE A 108 0.05 -4.98 11.21
N PRO A 109 -0.74 -5.87 11.83
CA PRO A 109 -0.22 -6.84 12.79
C PRO A 109 0.84 -7.76 12.17
N PRO A 110 1.80 -8.27 12.96
CA PRO A 110 2.84 -9.18 12.48
C PRO A 110 2.30 -10.41 11.74
N LEU A 111 1.14 -10.94 12.15
CA LEU A 111 0.47 -12.04 11.46
C LEU A 111 0.10 -11.70 10.01
N LYS A 112 -0.32 -10.46 9.73
CA LYS A 112 -0.59 -9.99 8.36
C LYS A 112 0.70 -9.92 7.55
N THR A 113 1.80 -9.46 8.15
CA THR A 113 3.13 -9.49 7.52
C THR A 113 3.54 -10.92 7.17
N THR A 114 3.39 -11.87 8.10
CA THR A 114 3.70 -13.29 7.86
C THR A 114 2.84 -13.88 6.76
N TYR A 115 1.53 -13.63 6.79
CA TYR A 115 0.59 -14.07 5.75
C TYR A 115 1.01 -13.56 4.37
N LEU A 116 1.22 -12.25 4.21
CA LEU A 116 1.60 -11.65 2.93
C LEU A 116 2.96 -12.17 2.43
N ARG A 117 3.93 -12.35 3.32
CA ARG A 117 5.22 -12.96 2.97
C ARG A 117 5.04 -14.39 2.44
N ASN A 118 4.17 -15.18 3.07
CA ASN A 118 3.87 -16.54 2.62
C ASN A 118 3.14 -16.54 1.26
N GLU A 119 2.21 -15.61 1.05
CA GLU A 119 1.53 -15.46 -0.24
C GLU A 119 2.50 -15.05 -1.37
N ILE A 120 3.51 -14.24 -1.06
CA ILE A 120 4.57 -13.88 -2.02
C ILE A 120 5.41 -15.12 -2.35
N VAL A 121 5.92 -15.84 -1.36
CA VAL A 121 6.83 -16.99 -1.56
C VAL A 121 6.13 -18.18 -2.23
N ASN A 122 4.86 -18.42 -1.88
CA ASN A 122 4.05 -19.51 -2.45
C ASN A 122 3.19 -19.03 -3.62
N PHE A 123 3.52 -17.88 -4.23
CA PHE A 123 2.77 -17.37 -5.36
C PHE A 123 2.74 -18.42 -6.47
N LEU A 124 1.57 -18.64 -7.05
CA LEU A 124 1.36 -19.48 -8.22
C LEU A 124 0.38 -18.78 -9.15
N GLN A 125 0.67 -18.81 -10.44
CA GLN A 125 -0.29 -18.38 -11.46
C GLN A 125 -1.49 -19.34 -11.43
N LYS A 126 -2.71 -18.78 -11.32
CA LYS A 126 -3.92 -19.59 -11.21
C LYS A 126 -4.29 -20.20 -12.57
N PRO A 127 -5.03 -21.32 -12.58
CA PRO A 127 -5.64 -21.82 -13.82
C PRO A 127 -6.52 -20.74 -14.45
N ASN A 128 -6.33 -20.48 -15.74
CA ASN A 128 -7.00 -19.43 -16.53
C ASN A 128 -6.60 -17.97 -16.21
N GLU A 129 -5.68 -17.74 -15.29
CA GLU A 129 -5.15 -16.39 -15.04
C GLU A 129 -4.13 -16.03 -16.14
N THR A 130 -4.34 -14.89 -16.77
CA THR A 130 -3.40 -14.38 -17.78
C THR A 130 -2.08 -13.95 -17.11
N PHE A 131 -1.01 -13.91 -17.88
CA PHE A 131 0.29 -13.38 -17.42
C PHE A 131 0.17 -11.99 -16.78
N ASN A 132 -0.66 -11.12 -17.36
CA ASN A 132 -0.88 -9.75 -16.86
C ASN A 132 -1.58 -9.72 -15.51
N GLU A 133 -2.64 -10.50 -15.36
CA GLU A 133 -3.36 -10.61 -14.09
C GLU A 133 -2.45 -11.17 -13.00
N ALA A 134 -1.64 -12.19 -13.33
CA ALA A 134 -0.65 -12.74 -12.41
C ALA A 134 0.41 -11.70 -12.03
N TRP A 135 0.96 -10.95 -13.00
CA TRP A 135 1.97 -9.93 -12.72
C TRP A 135 1.42 -8.79 -11.87
N GLU A 136 0.22 -8.29 -12.16
CA GLU A 136 -0.41 -7.26 -11.33
C GLU A 136 -0.74 -7.76 -9.92
N ARG A 137 -1.22 -9.01 -9.79
CA ARG A 137 -1.50 -9.62 -8.47
C ARG A 137 -0.22 -9.78 -7.66
N PHE A 138 0.88 -10.21 -8.29
CA PHE A 138 2.17 -10.31 -7.61
C PHE A 138 2.68 -8.94 -7.15
N LYS A 139 2.61 -7.92 -8.01
CA LYS A 139 2.97 -6.54 -7.63
C LYS A 139 2.07 -6.00 -6.52
N ASP A 140 0.79 -6.33 -6.51
CA ASP A 140 -0.12 -5.93 -5.45
C ASP A 140 0.26 -6.54 -4.09
N LEU A 141 0.61 -7.84 -4.04
CA LEU A 141 1.13 -8.48 -2.84
C LEU A 141 2.40 -7.78 -2.29
N LEU A 142 3.33 -7.42 -3.18
CA LEU A 142 4.54 -6.67 -2.80
C LEU A 142 4.20 -5.28 -2.24
N ARG A 143 3.25 -4.56 -2.86
CA ARG A 143 2.81 -3.23 -2.40
C ARG A 143 2.09 -3.28 -1.06
N GLN A 144 1.37 -4.35 -0.78
CA GLN A 144 0.69 -4.56 0.51
C GLN A 144 1.67 -4.84 1.65
N CYS A 145 2.90 -5.29 1.37
CA CYS A 145 3.92 -5.58 2.37
C CYS A 145 5.27 -4.97 1.99
N PRO A 146 5.44 -3.64 1.94
CA PRO A 146 6.66 -3.00 1.44
C PRO A 146 7.92 -3.36 2.25
N HIS A 147 7.75 -3.81 3.49
CA HIS A 147 8.80 -4.30 4.39
C HIS A 147 9.00 -5.84 4.31
N HIS A 148 8.60 -6.48 3.20
CA HIS A 148 8.72 -7.92 2.99
C HIS A 148 10.18 -8.43 2.97
N GLY A 149 11.19 -7.58 2.80
CA GLY A 149 12.61 -7.96 2.91
C GLY A 149 13.13 -8.91 1.82
N PHE A 150 12.43 -9.02 0.69
CA PHE A 150 12.83 -9.83 -0.46
C PHE A 150 13.61 -8.96 -1.44
N SER A 151 14.77 -9.44 -1.91
CA SER A 151 15.54 -8.74 -2.95
C SER A 151 14.79 -8.74 -4.28
N GLU A 152 15.12 -7.81 -5.17
CA GLU A 152 14.54 -7.74 -6.52
C GLU A 152 14.77 -9.04 -7.30
N LEU A 153 15.97 -9.62 -7.18
CA LEU A 153 16.29 -10.94 -7.73
C LEU A 153 15.35 -12.03 -7.20
N HIS A 154 15.18 -12.11 -5.87
CA HIS A 154 14.29 -13.12 -5.29
C HIS A 154 12.83 -12.94 -5.74
N GLN A 155 12.37 -11.70 -5.90
CA GLN A 155 11.03 -11.41 -6.41
C GLN A 155 10.86 -11.91 -7.86
N LEU A 156 11.84 -11.67 -8.72
CA LEU A 156 11.85 -12.11 -10.11
C LEU A 156 11.90 -13.64 -10.21
N ASP A 157 12.78 -14.28 -9.44
CA ASP A 157 12.89 -15.75 -9.36
C ASP A 157 11.56 -16.36 -8.91
N THR A 158 10.96 -15.80 -7.87
CA THR A 158 9.68 -16.28 -7.33
C THR A 158 8.58 -16.16 -8.36
N PHE A 159 8.46 -15.00 -9.01
CA PHE A 159 7.45 -14.79 -10.05
C PHE A 159 7.65 -15.73 -11.24
N TYR A 160 8.88 -15.85 -11.77
CA TYR A 160 9.16 -16.73 -12.90
C TYR A 160 8.82 -18.19 -12.60
N ASN A 161 9.25 -18.72 -11.45
CA ASN A 161 9.01 -20.11 -11.07
C ASN A 161 7.52 -20.41 -10.78
N ALA A 162 6.73 -19.38 -10.51
CA ALA A 162 5.30 -19.47 -10.27
C ALA A 162 4.44 -19.49 -11.53
N LEU A 163 5.02 -19.14 -12.69
CA LEU A 163 4.30 -19.09 -13.96
C LEU A 163 4.01 -20.49 -14.50
N ASN A 164 2.98 -20.58 -15.34
CA ASN A 164 2.74 -21.77 -16.13
C ASN A 164 3.85 -21.95 -17.19
N PRO A 165 4.08 -23.18 -17.69
CA PRO A 165 5.17 -23.46 -18.64
C PRO A 165 5.14 -22.60 -19.91
N ASN A 166 3.96 -22.26 -20.44
CA ASN A 166 3.86 -21.44 -21.66
C ASN A 166 4.32 -20.01 -21.42
N ASP A 167 4.04 -19.46 -20.24
CA ASP A 167 4.47 -18.11 -19.89
C ASP A 167 5.97 -18.07 -19.54
N GLN A 168 6.52 -19.14 -18.95
CA GLN A 168 7.97 -19.31 -18.77
C GLN A 168 8.70 -19.35 -20.11
N GLU A 169 8.29 -20.22 -21.03
CA GLU A 169 8.90 -20.35 -22.36
C GLU A 169 8.83 -19.03 -23.16
N ALA A 170 7.73 -18.28 -23.02
CA ALA A 170 7.60 -16.97 -23.65
C ALA A 170 8.58 -15.94 -23.08
N LEU A 171 8.89 -15.99 -21.78
CA LEU A 171 9.91 -15.13 -21.18
C LEU A 171 11.32 -15.54 -21.61
N ASP A 172 11.63 -16.83 -21.63
CA ASP A 172 12.92 -17.34 -22.11
C ASP A 172 13.18 -16.98 -23.58
N SER A 173 12.16 -17.15 -24.42
CA SER A 173 12.21 -16.77 -25.83
C SER A 173 12.48 -15.27 -26.01
N ALA A 174 11.85 -14.42 -25.19
CA ALA A 174 12.07 -12.98 -25.22
C ALA A 174 13.45 -12.57 -24.65
N ALA A 175 14.01 -13.36 -23.73
CA ALA A 175 15.36 -13.19 -23.20
C ALA A 175 16.45 -13.69 -24.17
N GLY A 176 16.10 -14.55 -25.14
CA GLY A 176 17.04 -15.22 -26.03
C GLY A 176 17.85 -16.32 -25.32
N GLY A 177 17.25 -16.98 -24.32
CA GLY A 177 17.89 -17.95 -23.43
C GLY A 177 17.15 -18.01 -22.10
N ASN A 178 17.75 -18.60 -21.06
CA ASN A 178 17.14 -18.62 -19.73
C ASN A 178 16.91 -17.18 -19.22
N PHE A 179 15.66 -16.87 -18.88
CA PHE A 179 15.25 -15.57 -18.35
C PHE A 179 16.01 -15.21 -17.08
N LEU A 180 16.26 -16.18 -16.19
CA LEU A 180 16.93 -15.96 -14.91
C LEU A 180 18.45 -15.69 -15.03
N ASP A 181 19.05 -15.89 -16.21
CA ASP A 181 20.46 -15.53 -16.44
C ASP A 181 20.65 -14.03 -16.71
N LYS A 182 19.56 -13.29 -16.92
CA LYS A 182 19.58 -11.84 -17.18
C LYS A 182 19.70 -11.05 -15.88
N ILE A 183 20.19 -9.81 -16.00
CA ILE A 183 20.23 -8.89 -14.87
C ILE A 183 18.79 -8.41 -14.52
N PRO A 184 18.49 -8.06 -13.25
CA PRO A 184 17.13 -7.70 -12.80
C PRO A 184 16.42 -6.67 -13.67
N ARG A 185 17.16 -5.65 -14.11
CA ARG A 185 16.63 -4.57 -14.96
C ARG A 185 16.14 -5.10 -16.32
N GLU A 186 16.85 -6.05 -16.91
CA GLU A 186 16.46 -6.68 -18.18
C GLU A 186 15.26 -7.60 -17.97
N CYS A 187 15.26 -8.40 -16.90
CA CYS A 187 14.12 -9.24 -16.52
C CYS A 187 12.83 -8.43 -16.40
N LEU A 188 12.87 -7.32 -15.66
CA LEU A 188 11.73 -6.41 -15.52
C LEU A 188 11.29 -5.81 -16.86
N SER A 189 12.24 -5.41 -17.69
CA SER A 189 11.94 -4.87 -19.03
C SER A 189 11.22 -5.89 -19.92
N ILE A 190 11.63 -7.16 -19.86
CA ILE A 190 11.02 -8.26 -20.62
C ILE A 190 9.60 -8.55 -20.10
N ILE A 191 9.42 -8.66 -18.79
CA ILE A 191 8.10 -8.84 -18.15
C ILE A 191 7.14 -7.72 -18.58
N GLU A 192 7.55 -6.47 -18.41
CA GLU A 192 6.73 -5.30 -18.76
C GLU A 192 6.41 -5.23 -20.27
N SER A 193 7.34 -5.66 -21.12
CA SER A 193 7.12 -5.72 -22.57
C SER A 193 6.10 -6.79 -22.95
N LYS A 194 6.21 -8.00 -22.40
CA LYS A 194 5.22 -9.07 -22.58
C LYS A 194 3.85 -8.62 -22.09
N SER A 195 3.81 -7.91 -20.97
CA SER A 195 2.56 -7.42 -20.42
C SER A 195 1.83 -6.43 -21.34
N LYS A 196 2.56 -5.51 -21.95
CA LYS A 196 2.02 -4.54 -22.91
C LYS A 196 1.56 -5.18 -24.21
N VAL A 197 2.29 -6.18 -24.73
CA VAL A 197 1.94 -6.87 -25.97
C VAL A 197 0.59 -7.60 -25.84
N GLN A 198 0.31 -8.22 -24.70
CA GLN A 198 -0.96 -8.90 -24.48
C GLN A 198 -2.15 -7.92 -24.39
N TYR A 199 -1.96 -6.76 -23.77
CA TYR A 199 -2.96 -5.68 -23.75
C TYR A 199 -3.28 -5.14 -25.16
N LEU A 200 -2.27 -5.02 -26.03
CA LEU A 200 -2.50 -4.60 -27.42
C LEU A 200 -3.22 -5.67 -28.23
N ARG A 201 -2.92 -6.96 -28.01
CA ARG A 201 -3.60 -8.07 -28.68
C ARG A 201 -5.08 -8.18 -28.28
N SER A 202 -5.43 -8.02 -27.01
CA SER A 202 -6.84 -8.05 -26.58
C SER A 202 -7.67 -6.92 -27.22
N ARG A 203 -7.13 -5.68 -27.26
CA ARG A 203 -7.80 -4.56 -27.94
C ARG A 203 -8.01 -4.78 -29.44
N VAL A 204 -7.06 -5.43 -30.11
CA VAL A 204 -7.20 -5.76 -31.54
C VAL A 204 -8.27 -6.84 -31.74
N ILE A 205 -8.37 -7.84 -30.85
CA ILE A 205 -9.41 -8.88 -30.91
C ILE A 205 -10.79 -8.26 -30.65
N ASP A 206 -10.95 -7.44 -29.61
CA ASP A 206 -12.21 -6.75 -29.30
C ASP A 206 -12.67 -5.88 -30.48
N SER A 207 -11.74 -5.15 -31.11
CA SER A 207 -12.05 -4.33 -32.30
C SER A 207 -12.53 -5.17 -33.49
N ARG A 208 -11.97 -6.37 -33.70
CA ARG A 208 -12.36 -7.28 -34.78
C ARG A 208 -13.69 -7.99 -34.50
N MET A 209 -14.00 -8.28 -33.24
CA MET A 209 -15.30 -8.86 -32.87
C MET A 209 -16.43 -7.84 -33.02
N SER A 210 -16.19 -6.55 -32.72
CA SER A 210 -17.15 -5.47 -33.00
C SER A 210 -17.40 -5.22 -34.49
N THR A 211 -16.44 -5.46 -35.38
CA THR A 211 -16.63 -5.28 -36.84
C THR A 211 -17.31 -6.46 -37.53
N ASN A 212 -17.41 -7.62 -36.88
CA ASN A 212 -17.95 -8.85 -37.47
C ASN A 212 -19.38 -9.19 -37.03
N ALA A 213 -20.05 -8.32 -36.25
CA ALA A 213 -21.48 -8.46 -35.98
C ALA A 213 -22.27 -8.21 -37.29
N LEU A 214 -22.77 -9.28 -37.92
CA LEU A 214 -23.66 -9.15 -39.08
C LEU A 214 -24.89 -8.30 -38.72
N PRO A 215 -25.36 -7.41 -39.62
CA PRO A 215 -26.66 -6.77 -39.44
C PRO A 215 -27.75 -7.85 -39.53
N SER A 216 -28.59 -7.95 -38.50
CA SER A 216 -29.84 -8.72 -38.55
C SER A 216 -30.63 -8.29 -39.79
N SER A 217 -30.89 -9.24 -40.69
CA SER A 217 -31.65 -9.04 -41.92
C SER A 217 -33.09 -8.63 -41.58
N TYR A 218 -33.40 -7.34 -41.79
CA TYR A 218 -34.78 -6.86 -41.87
C TYR A 218 -35.34 -7.28 -43.24
N SER A 219 -36.38 -8.11 -43.25
CA SER A 219 -37.19 -8.38 -44.43
C SER A 219 -38.13 -7.20 -44.71
N PRO A 220 -38.20 -6.66 -45.94
CA PRO A 220 -39.19 -5.64 -46.28
C PRO A 220 -40.48 -6.31 -46.76
N SER A 221 -41.58 -6.13 -46.02
CA SER A 221 -42.93 -6.41 -46.51
C SER A 221 -43.34 -5.29 -47.46
N HIS A 222 -43.56 -5.64 -48.73
CA HIS A 222 -44.09 -4.74 -49.75
C HIS A 222 -45.55 -4.31 -49.45
N SER A 223 -45.78 -3.02 -49.67
CA SER A 223 -47.05 -2.28 -49.76
C SER A 223 -48.03 -2.87 -50.78
N PHE A 224 -49.33 -2.64 -50.62
CA PHE A 224 -50.16 -1.97 -51.64
C PHE A 224 -51.42 -1.35 -51.01
N ASP A 225 -51.63 -0.07 -51.28
CA ASP A 225 -52.88 0.67 -51.09
C ASP A 225 -53.92 0.27 -52.16
N LEU A 226 -55.19 0.17 -51.74
CA LEU A 226 -56.40 0.68 -52.40
C LEU A 226 -57.57 0.72 -51.41
#